data_AF-A0AAD6N406-F1
#
_entry.id   AF-A0AAD6N406-F1
#
_cell.length_a   1.000
_cell.length_b   1.000
_cell.length_c   1.000
_cell.angle_alpha   90.00
_cell.angle_beta   90.00
_cell.angle_gamma   90.00
#
_symmetry.space_group_name_H-M   'P 1'
#
loop_
_entity.id
_entity.type
_entity.pdbx_description
1 polymer ?
#
loop_
_entity_poly.entity_id
_entity_poly.type
_entity_poly.pdbx_seq_one_letter_code
_entity_poly.pdbx_strand_id
1 'polypeptide(L)'
;MNLDADILDNDYIRTLRNPRIKLINDSIAQVSSNSVVIGLGNKYPADFIIVDFGDGIRVHAIEARRYDRQDDQGGIGAYKTVAMNEFPNIFYLLGPNSGSGHTSVLFAIECSVNPASIVEVSKGAEVEWYNTIQTALSKTVLTRTYSS
;
A
#
# COMPACT_ATOMS: atom_id res chain seq x y z
N MET A 1 3.83 4.42 -1.84
CA MET A 1 2.72 4.63 -2.79
C MET A 1 1.44 4.65 -1.97
N ASN A 2 0.76 5.79 -1.85
CA ASN A 2 -0.62 5.79 -1.37
C ASN A 2 -1.46 5.28 -2.53
N LEU A 3 -2.20 4.21 -2.29
CA LEU A 3 -3.21 3.77 -3.23
C LEU A 3 -4.44 4.60 -2.95
N ASP A 4 -4.74 5.56 -3.84
CA ASP A 4 -6.02 6.28 -3.85
C ASP A 4 -7.11 5.32 -4.33
N ALA A 5 -7.41 4.32 -3.49
CA ALA A 5 -8.50 3.38 -3.72
C ALA A 5 -9.79 4.00 -3.20
N ASP A 6 -10.77 4.16 -4.08
CA ASP A 6 -12.09 4.64 -3.69
C ASP A 6 -12.73 3.65 -2.71
N ILE A 7 -13.24 4.18 -1.60
CA ILE A 7 -14.03 3.39 -0.66
C ILE A 7 -15.43 3.23 -1.25
N LEU A 8 -15.75 2.00 -1.68
CA LEU A 8 -17.10 1.64 -2.09
C LEU A 8 -17.98 1.48 -0.86
N ASP A 9 -18.96 2.36 -0.73
CA ASP A 9 -19.90 2.36 0.37
C ASP A 9 -21.33 2.58 -0.15
N ASN A 10 -22.30 2.06 0.60
CA ASN A 10 -23.71 2.13 0.26
C ASN A 10 -24.44 3.27 0.98
N ASP A 11 -23.97 3.74 2.15
CA ASP A 11 -24.79 4.59 3.03
C ASP A 11 -24.05 5.55 3.99
N TYR A 12 -22.72 5.58 4.01
CA TYR A 12 -21.86 6.44 4.86
C TYR A 12 -22.33 7.90 4.87
N ILE A 13 -22.48 8.53 3.70
CA ILE A 13 -22.91 9.94 3.64
C ILE A 13 -24.32 10.14 4.22
N ARG A 14 -25.19 9.12 4.11
CA ARG A 14 -26.52 9.15 4.71
C ARG A 14 -26.46 9.05 6.23
N THR A 15 -25.53 8.28 6.80
CA THR A 15 -25.39 8.15 8.26
C THR A 15 -25.01 9.48 8.92
N LEU A 16 -24.22 10.32 8.24
CA LEU A 16 -23.81 11.63 8.76
C LEU A 16 -24.97 12.60 9.01
N ARG A 17 -26.17 12.33 8.47
CA ARG A 17 -27.38 13.13 8.74
C ARG A 17 -28.09 12.76 10.05
N ASN A 18 -27.71 11.64 10.67
CA ASN A 18 -28.31 11.21 11.93
C ASN A 18 -27.83 12.12 13.07
N PRO A 19 -28.72 12.77 13.84
CA PRO A 19 -28.31 13.66 14.94
C PRO A 19 -27.56 12.94 16.07
N ARG A 20 -27.57 11.60 16.11
CA ARG A 20 -26.80 10.78 17.06
C ARG A 20 -25.34 10.58 16.63
N ILE A 21 -24.99 10.91 15.38
CA ILE A 21 -23.65 10.76 14.84
C ILE A 21 -22.97 12.13 14.83
N LYS A 22 -21.74 12.19 15.35
CA LYS A 22 -20.90 13.39 15.33
C LYS A 22 -19.62 13.07 14.56
N LEU A 23 -19.42 13.75 13.43
CA LEU A 23 -18.16 13.73 12.71
C LEU A 23 -17.27 14.85 13.27
N ILE A 24 -16.09 14.50 13.73
CA ILE A 24 -15.13 15.44 14.34
C ILE A 24 -13.83 15.36 13.54
N ASN A 25 -13.36 16.51 13.05
CA ASN A 25 -12.14 16.63 12.25
C ASN A 25 -11.03 17.32 13.04
N ASP A 26 -10.67 16.74 14.18
CA ASP A 26 -9.60 17.20 15.06
C ASP A 26 -8.70 16.00 15.42
N SER A 27 -7.45 16.26 15.78
CA SER A 27 -6.52 15.21 16.20
C SER A 27 -6.93 14.59 17.53
N ILE A 28 -6.69 13.28 17.67
CA ILE A 28 -6.84 12.58 18.94
C ILE A 28 -5.61 12.89 19.80
N ALA A 29 -5.82 13.49 20.97
CA ALA A 29 -4.76 13.83 21.92
C ALA A 29 -4.45 12.65 22.86
N GLN A 30 -5.48 11.91 23.29
CA GLN A 30 -5.32 10.78 24.20
C GLN A 30 -6.50 9.81 24.09
N VAL A 31 -6.23 8.51 24.16
CA VAL A 31 -7.23 7.45 24.34
C VAL A 31 -7.08 6.85 25.74
N SER A 32 -8.19 6.68 26.45
CA SER A 32 -8.28 5.98 27.74
C SER A 32 -9.29 4.84 27.65
N SER A 33 -9.36 3.98 28.66
CA SER A 33 -10.23 2.78 28.65
C SER A 33 -11.73 3.08 28.47
N ASN A 34 -12.18 4.30 28.75
CA ASN A 34 -13.59 4.71 28.69
C ASN A 34 -13.81 6.10 28.07
N SER A 35 -12.81 6.65 27.38
CA SER A 35 -12.94 7.97 26.78
C SER A 35 -11.87 8.29 25.75
N VAL A 36 -12.18 9.21 24.85
CA VAL A 36 -11.24 9.81 23.91
C VAL A 36 -11.14 11.32 24.17
N VAL A 37 -9.94 11.86 24.21
CA VAL A 37 -9.68 13.31 24.28
C VAL A 37 -9.27 13.79 22.89
N ILE A 38 -9.99 14.78 22.38
CA ILE A 38 -9.81 15.34 21.04
C ILE A 38 -9.36 16.80 21.15
N GLY A 39 -8.43 17.21 20.29
CA GLY A 39 -7.91 18.57 20.22
C GLY A 39 -7.32 19.05 21.55
N LEU A 40 -7.58 20.32 21.90
CA LEU A 40 -7.02 20.96 23.11
C LEU A 40 -7.72 20.54 24.43
N GLY A 41 -8.48 19.43 24.45
CA GLY A 41 -8.97 18.86 25.71
C GLY A 41 -10.45 18.41 25.73
N ASN A 42 -11.15 18.36 24.60
CA ASN A 42 -12.54 17.91 24.57
C ASN A 42 -12.62 16.41 24.85
N LYS A 43 -13.17 16.02 26.01
CA LYS A 43 -13.28 14.64 26.44
C LYS A 43 -14.65 14.04 26.07
N TYR A 44 -14.63 12.93 25.35
CA TYR A 44 -15.80 12.16 24.95
C TYR A 44 -15.81 10.81 25.69
N PRO A 45 -16.75 10.57 26.60
CA PRO A 45 -16.96 9.25 27.19
C PRO A 45 -17.40 8.24 26.12
N ALA A 46 -16.91 7.01 26.24
CA ALA A 46 -17.24 5.92 25.32
C ALA A 46 -17.30 4.59 26.07
N ASP A 47 -18.35 3.81 25.80
CA ASP A 47 -18.45 2.43 26.26
C ASP A 47 -17.60 1.48 25.40
N PHE A 48 -17.45 1.82 24.11
CA PHE A 48 -16.66 1.07 23.13
C PHE A 48 -15.83 2.02 22.27
N ILE A 49 -14.60 1.63 21.98
CA ILE A 49 -13.68 2.37 21.11
C ILE A 49 -13.21 1.41 20.02
N ILE A 50 -13.48 1.76 18.76
CA ILE A 50 -12.99 1.04 17.58
C ILE A 50 -11.85 1.88 17.00
N VAL A 51 -10.69 1.26 16.82
CA VAL A 51 -9.50 1.93 16.30
C VAL A 51 -9.13 1.34 14.95
N ASP A 52 -9.11 2.18 13.93
CA ASP A 52 -8.66 1.85 12.58
C ASP A 52 -7.61 2.89 12.16
N PHE A 53 -6.35 2.47 12.06
CA PHE A 53 -5.24 3.34 11.67
C PHE A 53 -4.99 3.31 10.15
N GLY A 54 -5.69 2.45 9.40
CA GLY A 54 -5.24 1.98 8.10
C GLY A 54 -3.91 1.24 8.21
N ASP A 55 -3.60 0.37 7.24
CA ASP A 55 -2.22 -0.08 7.04
C ASP A 55 -1.79 0.25 5.62
N GLY A 56 -0.54 0.68 5.49
CA GLY A 56 0.08 0.85 4.19
C GLY A 56 0.47 -0.51 3.64
N ILE A 57 0.47 -0.67 2.31
CA ILE A 57 1.05 -1.87 1.71
C ILE A 57 2.55 -1.88 1.99
N ARG A 58 2.99 -2.83 2.82
CA ARG A 58 4.41 -3.06 3.14
C ARG A 58 4.93 -4.21 2.29
N VAL A 59 6.05 -3.98 1.62
CA VAL A 59 6.79 -5.05 0.94
C VAL A 59 7.61 -5.77 2.00
N HIS A 60 7.24 -7.02 2.29
CA HIS A 60 8.05 -7.90 3.12
C HIS A 60 9.03 -8.67 2.23
N ALA A 61 10.31 -8.31 2.29
CA ALA A 61 11.36 -9.09 1.66
C ALA A 61 11.60 -10.36 2.48
N ILE A 62 11.68 -11.52 1.81
CA ILE A 62 12.20 -12.75 2.41
C ILE A 62 13.69 -12.51 2.70
N GLU A 63 14.18 -12.90 3.89
CA GLU A 63 15.62 -12.86 4.26
C GLU A 63 16.45 -13.85 3.41
N ALA A 64 16.47 -13.63 2.11
CA ALA A 64 17.34 -14.33 1.17
C ALA A 64 18.27 -13.26 0.59
N ARG A 65 19.55 -13.35 0.95
CA ARG A 65 20.69 -12.55 0.45
C ARG A 65 20.39 -11.08 0.06
N ARG A 66 20.81 -10.19 0.97
CA ARG A 66 20.95 -8.72 0.84
C ARG A 66 19.65 -7.91 0.83
N TYR A 67 19.43 -7.32 2.01
CA TYR A 67 18.61 -6.15 2.34
C TYR A 67 18.97 -4.85 1.56
N ASP A 68 19.94 -4.91 0.65
CA ASP A 68 20.67 -3.76 0.10
C ASP A 68 20.34 -3.45 -1.37
N ARG A 69 19.24 -4.01 -1.89
CA ARG A 69 18.78 -3.80 -3.29
C ARG A 69 17.78 -2.67 -3.45
N GLN A 70 17.60 -1.88 -2.39
CA GLN A 70 16.92 -0.61 -2.51
C GLN A 70 17.72 0.28 -3.47
N ASP A 71 17.05 0.94 -4.41
CA ASP A 71 17.71 1.98 -5.19
C ASP A 71 18.11 3.18 -4.32
N ASP A 72 18.76 4.19 -4.90
CA ASP A 72 19.14 5.42 -4.19
C ASP A 72 17.92 6.17 -3.58
N GLN A 73 16.68 5.75 -3.90
CA GLN A 73 15.42 6.27 -3.40
C GLN A 73 14.67 5.28 -2.46
N GLY A 74 15.30 4.17 -2.06
CA GLY A 74 14.72 3.22 -1.10
C GLY A 74 13.78 2.15 -1.71
N GLY A 75 13.61 2.11 -3.03
CA GLY A 75 12.61 1.28 -3.72
C GLY A 75 13.11 -0.14 -4.06
N ILE A 76 12.28 -1.16 -3.83
CA ILE A 76 12.53 -2.55 -4.26
C ILE A 76 11.97 -2.73 -5.68
N GLY A 77 12.76 -3.29 -6.59
CA GLY A 77 12.37 -3.61 -7.97
C GLY A 77 12.09 -5.09 -8.20
N ALA A 78 11.26 -5.39 -9.21
CA ALA A 78 11.09 -6.74 -9.76
C ALA A 78 10.76 -6.65 -11.26
N TYR A 79 11.33 -7.56 -12.05
CA TYR A 79 10.97 -7.70 -13.46
C TYR A 79 9.54 -8.21 -13.58
N LYS A 80 8.72 -7.47 -14.34
CA LYS A 80 7.29 -7.74 -14.52
C LYS A 80 6.54 -7.98 -13.21
N THR A 81 6.99 -7.35 -12.12
CA THR A 81 6.43 -7.51 -10.75
C THR A 81 6.49 -8.93 -10.16
N VAL A 82 7.14 -9.89 -10.85
CA VAL A 82 7.09 -11.31 -10.49
C VAL A 82 8.45 -11.93 -10.19
N ALA A 83 9.57 -11.44 -10.75
CA ALA A 83 10.87 -12.11 -10.59
C ALA A 83 12.02 -11.12 -10.45
N MET A 84 13.14 -11.57 -9.87
CA MET A 84 14.35 -10.74 -9.65
C MET A 84 15.60 -11.46 -10.17
N ASN A 85 16.57 -10.69 -10.65
CA ASN A 85 17.91 -11.18 -10.93
C ASN A 85 18.59 -11.66 -9.63
N GLU A 86 19.49 -12.65 -9.70
CA GLU A 86 20.18 -13.29 -8.56
C GLU A 86 19.31 -14.20 -7.68
N PHE A 87 18.01 -14.31 -7.98
CA PHE A 87 17.08 -15.21 -7.29
C PHE A 87 16.41 -16.18 -8.29
N PRO A 88 17.18 -17.13 -8.85
CA PRO A 88 16.64 -18.08 -9.80
C PRO A 88 15.50 -18.89 -9.17
N ASN A 89 14.42 -19.09 -9.93
CA ASN A 89 13.24 -19.86 -9.52
C ASN A 89 12.51 -19.32 -8.27
N ILE A 90 12.69 -18.06 -7.90
CA ILE A 90 11.88 -17.37 -6.87
C ILE A 90 10.96 -16.37 -7.57
N PHE A 91 9.67 -16.46 -7.27
CA PHE A 91 8.64 -15.61 -7.85
C PHE A 91 7.77 -14.97 -6.78
N TYR A 92 7.41 -13.70 -6.98
CA TYR A 92 6.44 -13.00 -6.17
C TYR A 92 5.02 -13.25 -6.69
N LEU A 93 4.10 -13.43 -5.75
CA LEU A 93 2.69 -13.11 -5.96
C LEU A 93 2.48 -11.74 -5.34
N LEU A 94 2.01 -10.77 -6.14
CA LEU A 94 1.90 -9.37 -5.75
C LEU A 94 3.24 -8.73 -5.37
N GLY A 95 4.24 -8.85 -6.25
CA GLY A 95 5.54 -8.25 -6.03
C GLY A 95 5.57 -6.72 -6.18
N PRO A 96 6.75 -6.11 -6.05
CA PRO A 96 6.91 -4.68 -6.19
C PRO A 96 6.30 -4.14 -7.49
N ASN A 97 5.66 -2.97 -7.39
CA ASN A 97 4.94 -2.30 -8.49
C ASN A 97 3.73 -3.06 -9.07
N SER A 98 3.21 -4.10 -8.40
CA SER A 98 1.97 -4.78 -8.85
C SER A 98 0.68 -4.11 -8.38
N GLY A 99 0.76 -3.22 -7.39
CA GLY A 99 -0.42 -2.55 -6.82
C GLY A 99 -0.92 -1.42 -7.72
N SER A 100 -2.16 -1.52 -8.20
CA SER A 100 -2.79 -0.45 -9.00
C SER A 100 -3.72 0.44 -8.17
N GLY A 101 -4.32 -0.08 -7.09
CA GLY A 101 -5.26 0.65 -6.23
C GLY A 101 -6.68 0.75 -6.78
N HIS A 102 -6.93 0.34 -8.02
CA HIS A 102 -8.23 0.44 -8.70
C HIS A 102 -8.61 -0.85 -9.46
N THR A 103 -7.81 -1.91 -9.33
CA THR A 103 -8.04 -3.20 -10.00
C THR A 103 -7.98 -4.32 -8.97
N SER A 104 -8.71 -5.41 -9.25
CA SER A 104 -8.72 -6.60 -8.40
C SER A 104 -7.31 -7.16 -8.20
N VAL A 105 -6.93 -7.34 -6.94
CA VAL A 105 -5.71 -8.04 -6.53
C VAL A 105 -5.70 -9.47 -7.05
N LEU A 106 -6.86 -10.14 -7.08
CA LEU A 106 -6.99 -11.50 -7.59
C LEU A 106 -6.66 -11.58 -9.08
N PHE A 107 -7.15 -10.63 -9.87
CA PHE A 107 -6.83 -10.54 -11.29
C PHE A 107 -5.32 -10.35 -11.51
N ALA A 108 -4.67 -9.50 -10.72
CA ALA A 108 -3.23 -9.31 -10.79
C ALA A 108 -2.45 -10.61 -10.48
N ILE A 109 -2.91 -11.40 -9.50
CA ILE A 109 -2.34 -12.72 -9.19
C ILE A 109 -2.50 -13.66 -10.38
N GLU A 110 -3.70 -13.79 -10.93
CA GLU A 110 -3.99 -14.69 -12.05
C GLU A 110 -3.12 -14.37 -13.28
N CYS A 111 -2.93 -13.09 -13.59
CA CYS A 111 -2.04 -12.66 -14.68
C CYS A 111 -0.55 -12.94 -14.40
N SER A 112 -0.15 -13.06 -13.13
CA SER A 112 1.23 -13.28 -12.71
C SER A 112 1.65 -14.75 -12.78
N VAL A 113 0.69 -15.68 -12.74
CA VAL A 113 0.96 -17.12 -12.78
C VAL A 113 1.11 -17.57 -14.23
N ASN A 114 2.33 -17.88 -14.64
CA ASN A 114 2.63 -18.53 -15.92
C ASN A 114 3.51 -19.77 -15.67
N PRO A 115 3.14 -20.97 -16.14
CA PRO A 115 3.98 -22.15 -15.97
C PRO A 115 5.32 -21.98 -16.71
N ALA A 116 6.42 -21.87 -15.95
CA ALA A 116 7.77 -21.91 -16.48
C ALA A 116 8.62 -22.91 -15.69
N SER A 117 9.46 -23.66 -16.39
CA SER A 117 10.16 -24.84 -15.84
C SER A 117 11.53 -24.54 -15.21
N ILE A 118 12.16 -23.41 -15.52
CA ILE A 118 13.31 -22.75 -14.83
C ILE A 118 13.47 -21.35 -15.46
N VAL A 119 13.56 -20.29 -14.66
CA VAL A 119 13.76 -18.91 -15.16
C VAL A 119 14.69 -18.13 -14.23
N GLU A 120 15.68 -17.47 -14.82
CA GLU A 120 16.47 -16.43 -14.17
C GLU A 120 16.35 -15.14 -14.98
N VAL A 121 16.06 -14.04 -14.29
CA VAL A 121 15.97 -12.71 -14.90
C VAL A 121 17.38 -12.13 -15.01
N SER A 122 17.72 -11.56 -16.17
CA SER A 122 18.98 -10.82 -16.32
C SER A 122 18.89 -9.45 -15.65
N LYS A 123 20.01 -8.96 -15.09
CA LYS A 123 20.07 -7.63 -14.48
C LYS A 123 19.58 -6.51 -15.40
N GLY A 124 19.93 -6.57 -16.69
CA GLY A 124 19.51 -5.59 -17.69
C GLY A 124 17.98 -5.52 -17.84
N ALA A 125 17.32 -6.68 -17.91
CA ALA A 125 15.86 -6.75 -18.05
C ALA A 125 15.13 -6.19 -16.83
N GLU A 126 15.62 -6.47 -15.62
CA GLU A 126 15.06 -5.93 -14.37
C GLU A 126 15.16 -4.41 -14.31
N VAL A 127 16.34 -3.84 -14.62
CA VAL A 127 16.58 -2.39 -14.60
C VAL A 127 15.76 -1.66 -15.66
N GLU A 128 15.68 -2.19 -16.88
CA GLU A 128 14.88 -1.61 -17.96
C GLU A 128 13.39 -1.55 -17.59
N TRP A 129 12.87 -2.66 -17.04
CA TRP A 129 11.49 -2.72 -16.58
C TRP A 129 11.23 -1.72 -15.45
N TYR A 130 12.11 -1.68 -14.45
CA TYR A 130 12.01 -0.74 -13.34
C TYR A 130 11.93 0.70 -13.82
N ASN A 131 12.87 1.12 -14.68
CA ASN A 131 12.92 2.48 -15.21
C ASN A 131 11.68 2.82 -16.04
N THR A 132 11.15 1.85 -16.79
CA THR A 132 9.91 2.03 -17.55
C THR A 132 8.73 2.32 -16.62
N ILE A 133 8.57 1.55 -15.55
CA ILE A 133 7.51 1.76 -14.56
C ILE A 133 7.68 3.10 -13.85
N GLN A 134 8.88 3.44 -13.36
CA GLN A 134 9.11 4.72 -12.69
C GLN A 134 8.86 5.92 -13.63
N THR A 135 9.25 5.81 -14.90
CA THR A 135 8.98 6.84 -15.93
C THR A 135 7.49 6.97 -16.24
N ALA A 136 6.73 5.87 -16.18
CA ALA A 136 5.28 5.91 -16.35
C ALA A 136 4.61 6.55 -15.13
N LEU A 137 4.99 6.12 -13.92
CA LEU A 137 4.49 6.65 -12.65
C LEU A 137 4.75 8.15 -12.52
N SER A 138 5.93 8.64 -12.94
CA SER A 138 6.29 10.06 -12.88
C SER A 138 5.37 10.98 -13.70
N LYS A 139 4.61 10.42 -14.65
CA LYS A 139 3.64 11.14 -15.47
C LYS A 139 2.22 11.09 -14.91
N THR A 140 2.02 10.48 -13.74
CA THR A 140 0.71 10.33 -13.09
C THR A 140 0.55 11.32 -11.92
N VAL A 141 -0.69 11.47 -11.47
CA VAL A 141 -1.04 12.26 -10.27
C VAL A 141 -0.54 11.61 -8.96
N LEU A 142 -0.12 10.34 -9.00
CA LEU A 142 0.36 9.56 -7.85
C LEU A 142 1.78 9.96 -7.39
N THR A 143 2.38 10.98 -8.02
CA THR A 143 3.71 11.51 -7.69
C THR A 143 3.73 12.47 -6.50
N ARG A 144 2.56 12.90 -6.01
CA ARG A 144 2.46 13.77 -4.84
C ARG A 144 2.53 12.94 -3.57
N THR A 145 3.73 12.79 -3.01
CA THR A 145 3.87 12.52 -1.58
C THR A 145 3.41 13.76 -0.82
N TYR A 146 2.26 13.69 -0.14
CA TYR A 146 2.03 14.57 0.99
C TYR A 146 3.07 14.21 2.04
N SER A 147 4.11 15.03 2.17
CA SER A 147 4.99 15.01 3.34
C SER A 147 4.14 15.37 4.55
N SER A 148 3.93 14.40 5.44
CA SER A 148 3.50 14.65 6.82
C SER A 148 4.55 15.47 7.55
#